data_AF-A0A2Z6AYZ8-F1
#
_entry.id   AF-A0A2Z6AYZ8-F1
#
_cell.length_a   1.000
_cell.length_b   1.000
_cell.length_c   1.000
_cell.angle_alpha   90.00
_cell.angle_beta   90.00
_cell.angle_gamma   90.00
#
_symmetry.space_group_name_H-M   'P 1'
#
loop_
_entity.id
_entity.type
_entity.pdbx_description
1 polymer ?
#
loop_
_entity_poly.entity_id
_entity_poly.type
_entity_poly.pdbx_seq_one_letter_code
_entity_poly.pdbx_strand_id
1 'polypeptide(L)'
;MRAPALTRKRSLRMASALGRSMPSISRDAGRHRGTLSNYRPTRTTISHEAFERGTAQTRSEDLTANDWAAASVVDSMTVNTVGSGIKPQARVNWKRLGISQEAAKDLNEQMEWAWRLWSAGIRGTRN
;
A
#
# COMPACT_ATOMS: atom_id res chain seq x y z
N MET A 1 19.20 -14.25 -66.98
CA MET A 1 19.22 -15.43 -66.09
C MET A 1 19.38 -14.98 -64.64
N ARG A 2 18.35 -15.13 -63.79
CA ARG A 2 18.44 -15.14 -62.33
C ARG A 2 17.16 -15.80 -61.78
N ALA A 3 17.34 -16.86 -61.00
CA ALA A 3 16.28 -17.77 -60.55
C ALA A 3 15.40 -17.16 -59.43
N PRO A 4 14.12 -17.56 -59.30
CA PRO A 4 13.29 -17.17 -58.15
C PRO A 4 13.62 -18.03 -56.92
N ALA A 5 13.81 -17.37 -55.77
CA ALA A 5 14.03 -18.03 -54.49
C ALA A 5 12.70 -18.64 -53.96
N LEU A 6 12.63 -19.97 -53.96
CA LEU A 6 11.57 -20.75 -53.32
C LEU A 6 11.77 -20.74 -51.79
N THR A 7 11.11 -19.84 -51.06
CA THR A 7 11.05 -19.92 -49.58
C THR A 7 9.91 -20.84 -49.15
N ARG A 8 10.23 -22.13 -48.99
CA ARG A 8 9.29 -23.19 -48.59
C ARG A 8 9.20 -23.31 -47.06
N LYS A 9 7.99 -23.07 -46.56
CA LYS A 9 7.30 -23.59 -45.36
C LYS A 9 7.98 -23.49 -43.99
N ARG A 10 7.36 -22.68 -43.14
CA ARG A 10 7.39 -22.70 -41.67
C ARG A 10 7.23 -24.14 -41.14
N SER A 11 8.22 -24.63 -40.40
CA SER A 11 8.03 -25.69 -39.42
C SER A 11 7.91 -25.06 -38.03
N LEU A 12 6.67 -24.92 -37.55
CA LEU A 12 6.42 -24.73 -36.13
C LEU A 12 6.73 -26.07 -35.44
N ARG A 13 7.90 -26.17 -34.82
CA ARG A 13 8.12 -27.18 -33.79
C ARG A 13 7.29 -26.77 -32.58
N MET A 14 6.16 -27.44 -32.35
CA MET A 14 5.56 -27.49 -31.03
C MET A 14 6.47 -28.33 -30.14
N ALA A 15 7.17 -27.67 -29.23
CA ALA A 15 7.71 -28.32 -28.04
C ALA A 15 6.69 -28.12 -26.92
N SER A 16 6.01 -29.19 -26.55
CA SER A 16 5.25 -29.26 -25.30
C SER A 16 6.22 -29.25 -24.13
N ALA A 17 6.03 -28.33 -23.19
CA ALA A 17 6.49 -28.53 -21.82
C ALA A 17 5.50 -27.85 -20.87
N LEU A 18 4.77 -28.69 -20.14
CA LEU A 18 4.08 -28.31 -18.91
C LEU A 18 5.09 -27.64 -17.98
N GLY A 19 4.88 -26.35 -17.77
CA GLY A 19 5.67 -25.52 -16.88
C GLY A 19 5.32 -24.08 -17.16
N ARG A 20 4.44 -23.49 -16.35
CA ARG A 20 4.27 -22.03 -16.30
C ARG A 20 5.63 -21.44 -15.94
N SER A 21 6.44 -21.12 -16.94
CA SER A 21 7.57 -20.22 -16.77
C SER A 21 6.95 -18.90 -16.31
N MET A 22 7.14 -18.57 -15.04
CA MET A 22 6.78 -17.25 -14.52
C MET A 22 7.48 -16.22 -15.42
N PRO A 23 6.74 -15.28 -16.04
CA PRO A 23 7.38 -14.23 -16.81
C PRO A 23 8.39 -13.53 -15.88
N SER A 24 9.61 -13.36 -16.36
CA SER A 24 10.64 -12.63 -15.62
C SER A 24 10.14 -11.24 -15.27
N ILE A 25 10.55 -10.71 -14.11
CA ILE A 25 10.19 -9.36 -13.67
C ILE A 25 10.59 -8.38 -14.77
N SER A 26 9.59 -7.78 -15.41
CA SER A 26 9.80 -6.76 -16.44
C SER A 26 10.50 -5.56 -15.81
N ARG A 27 11.68 -5.21 -16.32
CA ARG A 27 12.42 -4.00 -15.94
C ARG A 27 12.02 -2.78 -16.78
N ASP A 28 10.96 -2.91 -17.59
CA ASP A 28 10.45 -1.91 -18.55
C ASP A 28 9.29 -1.06 -17.98
N ALA A 29 9.35 -0.71 -16.69
CA ALA A 29 8.36 0.20 -16.10
C ALA A 29 8.37 1.54 -16.86
N GLY A 30 7.21 1.98 -17.37
CA GLY A 30 7.05 3.26 -18.08
C GLY A 30 7.18 3.22 -19.60
N ARG A 31 7.34 2.05 -20.25
CA ARG A 31 7.44 1.97 -21.73
C ARG A 31 6.11 2.10 -22.50
N HIS A 32 5.01 2.48 -21.84
CA HIS A 32 3.71 2.70 -22.51
C HIS A 32 3.33 1.52 -23.44
N ARG A 33 3.34 0.28 -22.92
CA ARG A 33 2.93 -0.92 -23.67
C ARG A 33 1.62 -1.49 -23.10
N GLY A 34 0.83 -2.17 -23.93
CA GLY A 34 -0.42 -2.82 -23.52
C GLY A 34 -1.58 -1.83 -23.41
N THR A 35 -2.53 -2.10 -22.50
CA THR A 35 -3.75 -1.30 -22.31
C THR A 35 -3.47 0.14 -21.86
N LEU A 36 -2.28 0.40 -21.30
CA LEU A 36 -1.82 1.74 -20.89
C LEU A 36 -0.91 2.42 -21.93
N SER A 37 -0.83 1.89 -23.15
CA SER A 37 0.03 2.46 -24.21
C SER A 37 -0.35 3.88 -24.64
N ASN A 38 -1.63 4.23 -24.53
CA ASN A 38 -2.13 5.57 -24.83
C ASN A 38 -2.25 6.45 -23.58
N TYR A 39 -1.91 5.94 -22.40
CA TYR A 39 -1.98 6.71 -21.17
C TYR A 39 -0.77 7.65 -21.10
N ARG A 40 -0.97 8.92 -21.50
CA ARG A 40 0.00 10.00 -21.38
C ARG A 40 -0.42 10.91 -20.23
N PRO A 41 0.12 10.74 -19.01
CA PRO A 41 -0.20 11.64 -17.91
C PRO A 41 0.31 13.05 -18.28
N THR A 42 -0.59 14.03 -18.26
CA THR A 42 -0.22 15.43 -18.46
C THR A 42 0.62 15.90 -17.27
N ARG A 43 1.77 16.56 -17.53
CA ARG A 43 2.52 17.22 -16.46
C ARG A 43 1.69 18.38 -15.94
N THR A 44 1.21 18.27 -14.72
CA THR A 44 0.45 19.32 -14.05
C THR A 44 1.32 20.57 -13.92
N THR A 45 0.81 21.71 -14.39
CA THR A 45 1.40 23.02 -14.15
C THR A 45 1.02 23.49 -12.75
N ILE A 46 1.78 24.44 -12.17
CA ILE A 46 1.52 24.97 -10.81
C ILE A 46 0.07 25.47 -10.68
N SER A 47 -0.50 26.02 -11.75
CA SER A 47 -1.90 26.50 -11.79
C SER A 47 -2.96 25.39 -11.76
N HIS A 48 -2.64 24.17 -12.19
CA HIS A 48 -3.58 23.03 -12.22
C HIS A 48 -3.39 22.06 -11.05
N GLU A 49 -2.34 22.24 -10.23
CA GLU A 49 -2.00 21.31 -9.14
C GLU A 49 -3.10 21.18 -8.09
N ALA A 50 -3.72 22.30 -7.70
CA ALA A 50 -4.80 22.29 -6.73
C ALA A 50 -6.04 21.53 -7.24
N PHE A 51 -6.37 21.68 -8.52
CA PHE A 51 -7.53 21.03 -9.12
C PHE A 51 -7.35 19.51 -9.26
N GLU A 52 -6.17 19.08 -9.73
CA GLU A 52 -5.82 17.66 -9.80
C GLU A 52 -5.81 17.02 -8.41
N ARG A 53 -5.25 17.70 -7.41
CA ARG A 53 -5.27 17.23 -6.01
C ARG A 53 -6.69 17.07 -5.47
N GLY A 54 -7.55 18.08 -5.68
CA GLY A 54 -8.95 18.00 -5.24
C GLY A 54 -9.69 16.83 -5.89
N THR A 55 -9.52 16.67 -7.20
CA THR A 55 -10.13 15.56 -7.95
C THR A 55 -9.65 14.20 -7.46
N ALA A 56 -8.34 14.06 -7.22
CA ALA A 56 -7.77 12.82 -6.70
C ALA A 56 -8.29 12.51 -5.29
N GLN A 57 -8.35 13.50 -4.39
CA GLN A 57 -8.88 13.33 -3.03
C GLN A 57 -10.35 12.90 -3.03
N THR A 58 -11.21 13.58 -3.78
CA THR A 58 -12.64 13.22 -3.86
C THR A 58 -12.83 11.80 -4.40
N ARG A 59 -12.05 11.40 -5.42
CA ARG A 59 -12.10 10.03 -5.95
C ARG A 59 -11.57 8.99 -4.96
N SER A 60 -10.52 9.32 -4.19
CA SER A 60 -10.01 8.43 -3.15
C SER A 60 -11.01 8.24 -2.00
N GLU A 61 -11.73 9.29 -1.62
CA GLU A 61 -12.78 9.25 -0.60
C GLU A 61 -13.95 8.37 -1.06
N ASP A 62 -14.45 8.62 -2.27
CA ASP A 62 -15.53 7.84 -2.87
C ASP A 62 -15.15 6.35 -3.04
N LEU A 63 -13.91 6.08 -3.47
CA LEU A 63 -13.39 4.71 -3.59
C LEU A 63 -13.35 4.01 -2.23
N THR A 64 -12.90 4.70 -1.18
CA THR A 64 -12.83 4.14 0.18
C THR A 64 -14.22 3.88 0.76
N ALA A 65 -15.21 4.69 0.41
CA ALA A 65 -16.59 4.53 0.88
C ALA A 65 -17.33 3.37 0.19
N ASN A 66 -17.07 3.12 -1.09
CA ASN A 66 -17.87 2.19 -1.90
C ASN A 66 -17.18 0.86 -2.21
N ASP A 67 -15.85 0.78 -2.16
CA ASP A 67 -15.09 -0.45 -2.46
C ASP A 67 -14.55 -1.09 -1.17
N TRP A 68 -15.00 -2.31 -0.90
CA TRP A 68 -14.60 -3.08 0.29
C TRP A 68 -13.09 -3.39 0.34
N ALA A 69 -12.46 -3.61 -0.83
CA ALA A 69 -11.03 -3.87 -0.90
C ALA A 69 -10.23 -2.59 -0.64
N ALA A 70 -10.68 -1.44 -1.18
CA ALA A 70 -10.06 -0.16 -0.89
C ALA A 70 -10.17 0.22 0.59
N ALA A 71 -11.35 0.05 1.19
CA ALA A 71 -11.56 0.25 2.63
C ALA A 71 -10.65 -0.64 3.48
N SER A 72 -10.54 -1.94 3.13
CA SER A 72 -9.68 -2.89 3.84
C SER A 72 -8.19 -2.53 3.76
N VAL A 73 -7.73 -2.02 2.62
CA VAL A 73 -6.35 -1.54 2.45
C VAL A 73 -6.10 -0.30 3.31
N VAL A 74 -7.00 0.70 3.30
CA VAL A 74 -6.87 1.91 4.13
C VAL A 74 -6.85 1.58 5.61
N ASP A 75 -7.75 0.70 6.07
CA ASP A 75 -7.78 0.22 7.46
C ASP A 75 -6.49 -0.51 7.82
N SER A 76 -6.02 -1.41 6.95
CA SER A 76 -4.77 -2.13 7.17
C SER A 76 -3.55 -1.20 7.18
N MET A 77 -3.50 -0.17 6.33
CA MET A 77 -2.45 0.85 6.38
C MET A 77 -2.56 1.68 7.66
N THR A 78 -3.75 2.09 8.08
CA THR A 78 -3.95 2.83 9.34
C THR A 78 -3.45 2.01 10.53
N VAL A 79 -3.82 0.73 10.60
CA VAL A 79 -3.41 -0.20 11.64
C VAL A 79 -1.92 -0.53 11.58
N ASN A 80 -1.27 -0.54 10.41
CA ASN A 80 0.16 -0.89 10.29
C ASN A 80 1.11 0.31 10.34
N THR A 81 0.70 1.45 9.80
CA THR A 81 1.44 2.73 9.86
C THR A 81 1.40 3.31 11.27
N VAL A 82 0.25 3.26 11.94
CA VAL A 82 0.16 3.52 13.39
C VAL A 82 0.52 2.26 14.19
N GLY A 83 0.71 1.13 13.50
CA GLY A 83 0.92 -0.19 14.07
C GLY A 83 2.05 -0.31 15.06
N SER A 84 2.06 -1.48 15.73
CA SER A 84 2.77 -1.83 16.99
C SER A 84 4.25 -1.45 17.13
N GLY A 85 4.88 -0.89 16.11
CA GLY A 85 6.21 -0.28 16.19
C GLY A 85 6.24 0.96 17.08
N ILE A 86 5.14 1.73 17.15
CA ILE A 86 5.05 2.89 18.06
C ILE A 86 4.46 2.41 19.39
N LYS A 87 5.33 2.25 20.39
CA LYS A 87 4.92 1.98 21.77
C LYS A 87 4.88 3.30 22.55
N PRO A 88 3.81 3.58 23.30
CA PRO A 88 3.84 4.72 24.21
C PRO A 88 4.96 4.52 25.23
N GLN A 89 5.74 5.57 25.46
CA GLN A 89 6.67 5.66 26.57
C GLN A 89 6.08 6.64 27.57
N ALA A 90 5.29 6.13 28.52
CA ALA A 90 4.60 6.99 29.46
C ALA A 90 5.63 7.67 30.40
N ARG A 91 5.61 9.00 30.45
CA ARG A 91 6.48 9.82 31.31
C ARG A 91 5.68 10.91 31.98
N VAL A 92 4.91 10.52 32.98
CA VAL A 92 4.09 11.44 33.76
C VAL A 92 4.95 12.38 34.63
N ASN A 93 4.63 13.69 34.60
CA ASN A 93 5.28 14.69 35.43
C ASN A 93 4.68 14.72 36.84
N TRP A 94 5.24 13.92 37.73
CA TRP A 94 4.78 13.78 39.12
C TRP A 94 4.69 15.10 39.88
N LYS A 95 5.65 16.02 39.66
CA LYS A 95 5.68 17.35 40.32
C LYS A 95 4.48 18.20 39.95
N ARG A 96 4.09 18.19 38.67
CA ARG A 96 2.93 18.96 38.18
C ARG A 96 1.60 18.35 38.60
N LEU A 97 1.56 17.04 38.78
CA LEU A 97 0.36 16.33 39.23
C LEU A 97 0.21 16.28 40.75
N GLY A 98 1.22 16.72 41.51
CA GLY A 98 1.18 16.68 42.98
C GLY A 98 1.16 15.25 43.54
N ILE A 99 1.62 14.26 42.78
CA ILE A 99 1.66 12.85 43.17
C ILE A 99 3.09 12.44 43.56
N SER A 100 3.22 11.35 44.32
CA SER A 100 4.52 10.76 44.60
C SER A 100 5.16 10.20 43.32
N GLN A 101 6.48 10.09 43.33
CA GLN A 101 7.22 9.52 42.20
C GLN A 101 6.85 8.04 41.96
N GLU A 102 6.56 7.30 43.03
CA GLU A 102 6.10 5.91 42.99
C GLU A 102 4.72 5.81 42.32
N ALA A 103 3.76 6.64 42.74
CA ALA A 103 2.43 6.68 42.13
C ALA A 103 2.48 7.06 40.64
N ALA A 104 3.41 7.94 40.26
CA ALA A 104 3.61 8.28 38.85
C ALA A 104 4.17 7.10 38.03
N LYS A 105 5.03 6.27 38.63
CA LYS A 105 5.56 5.06 37.98
C LYS A 105 4.46 4.03 37.75
N ASP A 106 3.64 3.77 38.77
CA ASP A 106 2.52 2.84 38.67
C ASP A 106 1.50 3.31 37.61
N LEU A 107 1.23 4.61 37.58
CA LEU A 107 0.36 5.21 36.56
C LEU A 107 0.93 5.03 35.14
N ASN A 108 2.23 5.26 34.94
CA ASN A 108 2.88 5.02 33.64
C ASN A 108 2.70 3.56 33.20
N GLU A 109 2.90 2.60 34.12
CA GLU A 109 2.75 1.18 33.83
C GLU A 109 1.30 0.80 33.48
N GLN A 110 0.32 1.36 34.19
CA GLN A 110 -1.10 1.18 33.89
C GLN A 110 -1.48 1.73 32.52
N MET A 111 -0.95 2.91 32.15
CA MET A 111 -1.18 3.52 30.83
C MET A 111 -0.62 2.65 29.70
N GLU A 112 0.60 2.14 29.87
CA GLU A 112 1.21 1.23 28.89
C GLU A 112 0.48 -0.12 28.82
N TRP A 113 0.00 -0.64 29.95
CA TRP A 113 -0.81 -1.86 29.98
C TRP A 113 -2.14 -1.69 29.26
N ALA A 114 -2.87 -0.59 29.50
CA ALA A 114 -4.13 -0.29 28.83
C ALA A 114 -3.96 -0.21 27.31
N TRP A 115 -2.86 0.40 26.85
CA TRP A 115 -2.49 0.41 25.43
C TRP A 115 -2.25 -0.99 24.86
N ARG A 116 -1.55 -1.86 25.60
CA ARG A 116 -1.31 -3.25 25.20
C ARG A 116 -2.62 -4.03 25.10
N LEU A 117 -3.55 -3.84 26.03
CA LEU A 117 -4.85 -4.50 26.02
C LEU A 117 -5.69 -4.05 24.81
N TRP A 118 -5.79 -2.75 24.57
CA TRP A 118 -6.51 -2.20 23.42
C TRP A 118 -5.92 -2.69 22.08
N SER A 119 -4.60 -2.62 21.93
CA SER A 119 -3.91 -3.08 20.71
C SER A 119 -3.96 -4.60 20.51
N ALA A 120 -4.20 -5.38 21.56
CA ALA A 120 -4.50 -6.81 21.46
C ALA A 120 -5.95 -7.02 21.01
N GLY A 121 -6.91 -6.25 21.52
CA GLY A 121 -8.33 -6.30 21.12
C GLY A 121 -8.54 -6.02 19.64
N ILE A 122 -7.86 -5.02 19.07
CA ILE A 122 -7.89 -4.73 17.63
C ILE A 122 -7.44 -5.93 16.78
N ARG A 123 -6.56 -6.79 17.31
CA ARG A 123 -6.12 -8.01 16.62
C ARG A 123 -7.11 -9.16 16.74
N GLY A 124 -7.97 -9.17 17.75
CA GLY A 124 -8.87 -10.28 18.09
C GLY A 124 -10.30 -10.16 17.56
N THR A 125 -10.71 -9.01 17.01
CA THR A 125 -12.10 -8.76 16.55
C THR A 125 -12.28 -8.78 15.03
N ARG A 126 -11.48 -9.57 14.31
CA ARG A 126 -11.73 -9.91 12.90
C ARG A 126 -12.11 -11.40 12.82
N ASN A 127 -13.41 -11.68 13.00
CA ASN A 127 -14.10 -12.87 12.48
C ASN A 127 -14.95 -12.41 11.30
#